data_AF-A0A382KRG7-F1
#
_entry.id   AF-A0A382KRG7-F1
#
_cell.length_a   1.000
_cell.length_b   1.000
_cell.length_c   1.000
_cell.angle_alpha   90.00
_cell.angle_beta   90.00
_cell.angle_gamma   90.00
#
_symmetry.space_group_name_H-M   'P 1'
#
loop_
_entity.id
_entity.type
_entity.pdbx_description
1 polymer ?
#
loop_
_entity_poly.entity_id
_entity_poly.type
_entity_poly.pdbx_seq_one_letter_code
_entity_poly.pdbx_strand_id
1 'polypeptide(L)'
;MTYIGSRYPLSPVTVLFCGMKGRFSEDLMADYPTREDAITLLHVYTKTDSLRRHALGVEQAMRKMAEKFDGDPDEWGITGLMHDFDYEKYPSMDDHPFKGNEILKSKGYPESITQAIMGHATYSGVPRETDMAKALFAVDELTGFIFAVTYVRPSKSIFEVKPRSVKKKLKQKSFAASVLREDIFQSVEELGVDLTEHIQFVIDALSEKAEELGLKGDDNAEKSIK
;
A
#
# COMPACT_ATOMS: atom_id res chain seq x y z
N MET A 1 -37.35 -73.81 2.94
CA MET A 1 -38.20 -73.96 4.13
C MET A 1 -38.41 -72.58 4.72
N THR A 2 -39.58 -72.02 4.46
CA THR A 2 -40.12 -70.75 4.94
C THR A 2 -40.29 -70.76 6.45
N TYR A 3 -40.01 -69.66 7.18
CA TYR A 3 -40.77 -69.33 8.40
C TYR A 3 -40.75 -67.80 8.70
N ILE A 4 -41.88 -67.16 8.35
CA ILE A 4 -42.72 -66.20 9.09
C ILE A 4 -42.09 -65.04 9.91
N GLY A 5 -42.54 -63.83 9.62
CA GLY A 5 -42.31 -62.63 10.43
C GLY A 5 -43.29 -62.42 11.59
N SER A 6 -43.08 -61.33 12.33
CA SER A 6 -44.03 -60.74 13.27
C SER A 6 -44.00 -59.21 13.17
N ARG A 7 -45.16 -58.61 13.41
CA ARG A 7 -45.61 -57.23 13.12
C ARG A 7 -45.80 -56.43 14.42
N TYR A 8 -45.22 -55.21 14.47
CA TYR A 8 -45.68 -53.92 15.08
C TYR A 8 -46.05 -53.82 16.59
N PRO A 9 -46.18 -52.62 17.24
CA PRO A 9 -46.16 -51.22 16.73
C PRO A 9 -45.33 -50.17 17.53
N LEU A 10 -45.35 -48.92 17.00
CA LEU A 10 -44.73 -47.66 17.43
C LEU A 10 -45.47 -46.94 18.58
N SER A 11 -44.77 -46.10 19.36
CA SER A 11 -45.23 -44.78 19.84
C SER A 11 -44.09 -43.94 20.49
N PRO A 12 -44.19 -42.60 20.53
CA PRO A 12 -43.08 -41.69 20.28
C PRO A 12 -42.42 -41.11 21.54
N VAL A 13 -41.11 -40.90 21.50
CA VAL A 13 -40.46 -39.94 22.39
C VAL A 13 -40.34 -38.61 21.63
N THR A 14 -41.27 -37.72 21.95
CA THR A 14 -41.17 -36.30 21.66
C THR A 14 -39.95 -35.74 22.38
N VAL A 15 -38.86 -35.51 21.65
CA VAL A 15 -37.82 -34.58 22.09
C VAL A 15 -38.06 -33.27 21.35
N LEU A 16 -38.79 -32.39 22.04
CA LEU A 16 -38.82 -30.97 21.75
C LEU A 16 -37.41 -30.44 22.06
N PHE A 17 -36.60 -30.15 21.06
CA PHE A 17 -35.52 -29.17 21.21
C PHE A 17 -35.61 -28.12 20.11
N CYS A 18 -36.00 -26.96 20.60
CA CYS A 18 -35.84 -25.60 20.10
C CYS A 18 -34.81 -25.45 18.97
N GLY A 19 -35.24 -24.78 17.90
CA GLY A 19 -34.40 -24.49 16.76
C GLY A 19 -33.26 -23.54 17.09
N MET A 20 -32.11 -23.78 16.44
CA MET A 20 -31.17 -22.74 16.07
C MET A 20 -30.81 -22.96 14.61
N LYS A 21 -31.39 -22.14 13.74
CA LYS A 21 -30.85 -21.90 12.40
C LYS A 21 -29.47 -21.26 12.60
N GLY A 22 -28.42 -22.08 12.57
CA GLY A 22 -27.06 -21.59 12.40
C GLY A 22 -26.86 -21.18 10.95
N ARG A 23 -27.32 -19.98 10.60
CA ARG A 23 -26.77 -19.21 9.49
C ARG A 23 -25.83 -18.20 10.15
N PHE A 24 -24.56 -18.55 10.26
CA PHE A 24 -23.51 -17.57 10.49
C PHE A 24 -22.52 -17.75 9.34
N SER A 25 -22.60 -16.78 8.44
CA SER A 25 -21.48 -16.37 7.59
C SER A 25 -20.28 -16.16 8.51
N GLU A 26 -19.30 -17.05 8.44
CA GLU A 26 -17.96 -16.74 8.93
C GLU A 26 -17.35 -15.79 7.90
N ASP A 27 -17.34 -14.52 8.27
CA ASP A 27 -16.55 -13.49 7.62
C ASP A 27 -15.12 -14.01 7.45
N LEU A 28 -14.67 -14.07 6.20
CA LEU A 28 -13.31 -14.35 5.80
C LEU A 28 -12.44 -13.17 6.29
N MET A 29 -12.13 -13.11 7.59
CA MET A 29 -11.20 -12.12 8.12
C MET A 29 -9.82 -12.47 7.56
N ALA A 30 -9.14 -11.49 6.96
CA ALA A 30 -7.79 -11.64 6.45
C ALA A 30 -6.89 -12.28 7.54
N ASP A 31 -6.19 -13.36 7.19
CA ASP A 31 -5.32 -14.14 8.08
C ASP A 31 -4.00 -13.41 8.43
N TYR A 32 -3.95 -12.08 8.22
CA TYR A 32 -2.76 -11.25 8.39
C TYR A 32 -3.08 -9.93 9.11
N PRO A 33 -2.07 -9.22 9.67
CA PRO A 33 -2.26 -8.04 10.50
C PRO A 33 -3.07 -6.92 9.82
N THR A 34 -3.87 -6.19 10.61
CA THR A 34 -4.73 -5.12 10.06
C THR A 34 -3.94 -3.86 9.71
N ARG A 35 -4.59 -2.91 9.03
CA ARG A 35 -4.02 -1.58 8.77
C ARG A 35 -3.61 -0.86 10.07
N GLU A 36 -4.40 -0.98 11.14
CA GLU A 36 -4.09 -0.40 12.45
C GLU A 36 -2.84 -1.02 13.08
N ASP A 37 -2.66 -2.33 12.93
CA ASP A 37 -1.44 -3.03 13.36
C ASP A 37 -0.23 -2.54 12.57
N ALA A 38 -0.38 -2.36 11.25
CA ALA A 38 0.66 -1.83 10.37
C ALA A 38 1.05 -0.39 10.72
N ILE A 39 0.09 0.50 11.00
CA ILE A 39 0.35 1.88 11.48
C ILE A 39 1.10 1.87 12.80
N THR A 40 0.69 1.00 13.73
CA THR A 40 1.36 0.86 15.02
C THR A 40 2.82 0.44 14.82
N LEU A 41 3.06 -0.53 13.94
CA LEU A 41 4.41 -0.99 13.59
C LEU A 41 5.25 0.11 12.90
N LEU A 42 4.66 0.84 11.95
CA LEU A 42 5.29 1.99 11.29
C LEU A 42 5.81 2.98 12.33
N HIS A 43 4.97 3.35 13.30
CA HIS A 43 5.35 4.31 14.34
C HIS A 43 6.43 3.79 15.29
N VAL A 44 6.59 2.47 15.43
CA VAL A 44 7.69 1.87 16.20
C VAL A 44 9.03 2.08 15.51
N TYR A 45 9.12 1.90 14.19
CA TYR A 45 10.40 1.93 13.45
C TYR A 45 10.72 3.27 12.79
N THR A 46 9.70 4.01 12.35
CA THR A 46 9.84 5.32 11.70
C THR A 46 9.41 6.41 12.66
N LYS A 47 10.29 7.36 13.00
CA LYS A 47 9.99 8.51 13.87
C LYS A 47 9.82 9.80 13.08
N THR A 48 10.40 9.86 11.90
CA THR A 48 10.38 11.06 11.05
C THR A 48 9.02 11.23 10.39
N ASP A 49 8.39 12.39 10.60
CA ASP A 49 7.06 12.68 10.03
C ASP A 49 7.06 12.67 8.49
N SER A 50 8.14 13.11 7.84
CA SER A 50 8.24 13.06 6.39
C SER A 50 8.24 11.62 5.85
N LEU A 51 8.91 10.69 6.52
CA LEU A 51 8.92 9.27 6.13
C LEU A 51 7.56 8.61 6.40
N ARG A 52 6.88 8.96 7.49
CA ARG A 52 5.51 8.50 7.75
C ARG A 52 4.53 8.99 6.70
N ARG A 53 4.62 10.26 6.29
CA ARG A 53 3.80 10.81 5.22
C ARG A 53 4.11 10.19 3.85
N HIS A 54 5.38 9.86 3.59
CA HIS A 54 5.76 9.06 2.41
C HIS A 54 5.05 7.71 2.43
N ALA A 55 5.16 6.94 3.52
CA ALA A 55 4.49 5.65 3.65
C ALA A 55 2.95 5.74 3.46
N LEU A 56 2.31 6.77 4.05
CA LEU A 56 0.87 7.02 3.84
C LEU A 56 0.53 7.42 2.40
N GLY A 57 1.42 8.14 1.73
CA GLY A 57 1.27 8.50 0.32
C GLY A 57 1.36 7.29 -0.59
N VAL A 58 2.35 6.42 -0.36
CA VAL A 58 2.54 5.16 -1.09
C VAL A 58 1.39 4.20 -0.82
N GLU A 59 0.91 4.09 0.42
CA GLU A 59 -0.32 3.37 0.77
C GLU A 59 -1.49 3.85 -0.10
N GLN A 60 -1.77 5.15 -0.12
CA GLN A 60 -2.90 5.69 -0.88
C GLN A 60 -2.76 5.42 -2.39
N ALA A 61 -1.56 5.58 -2.95
CA ALA A 61 -1.30 5.26 -4.36
C ALA A 61 -1.50 3.77 -4.65
N MET A 62 -1.05 2.88 -3.76
CA MET A 62 -1.24 1.43 -3.89
C MET A 62 -2.70 1.03 -3.81
N ARG A 63 -3.50 1.61 -2.91
CA ARG A 63 -4.96 1.38 -2.86
C ARG A 63 -5.63 1.72 -4.19
N LYS A 64 -5.21 2.82 -4.85
CA LYS A 64 -5.70 3.18 -6.19
C LYS A 64 -5.23 2.25 -7.29
N MET A 65 -4.03 1.71 -7.18
CA MET A 65 -3.55 0.72 -8.13
C MET A 65 -4.35 -0.59 -7.99
N ALA A 66 -4.72 -0.98 -6.77
CA ALA A 66 -5.57 -2.15 -6.54
C ALA A 66 -6.89 -2.06 -7.32
N GLU A 67 -7.55 -0.90 -7.31
CA GLU A 67 -8.78 -0.65 -8.11
C GLU A 67 -8.55 -0.88 -9.62
N LYS A 68 -7.37 -0.51 -10.15
CA LYS A 68 -7.03 -0.66 -11.58
C LYS A 68 -6.72 -2.12 -11.96
N PHE A 69 -6.17 -2.88 -11.02
CA PHE A 69 -5.72 -4.26 -11.23
C PHE A 69 -6.67 -5.31 -10.64
N ASP A 70 -7.86 -4.91 -10.20
CA ASP A 70 -8.84 -5.79 -9.52
C ASP A 70 -8.24 -6.52 -8.31
N GLY A 71 -7.32 -5.84 -7.61
CA GLY A 71 -6.65 -6.32 -6.40
C GLY A 71 -7.37 -5.90 -5.12
N ASP A 72 -7.01 -6.51 -4.00
CA ASP A 72 -7.52 -6.13 -2.68
C ASP A 72 -6.88 -4.79 -2.22
N PRO A 73 -7.67 -3.70 -2.05
CA PRO A 73 -7.14 -2.43 -1.60
C PRO A 73 -6.47 -2.49 -0.22
N ASP A 74 -6.88 -3.38 0.68
CA ASP A 74 -6.28 -3.46 2.01
C ASP A 74 -4.91 -4.15 1.96
N GLU A 75 -4.77 -5.24 1.21
CA GLU A 75 -3.48 -5.90 0.97
C GLU A 75 -2.47 -4.96 0.27
N TRP A 76 -2.91 -4.29 -0.80
CA TRP A 76 -2.06 -3.37 -1.56
C TRP A 76 -1.70 -2.14 -0.74
N GLY A 77 -2.67 -1.58 -0.01
CA GLY A 77 -2.46 -0.45 0.88
C GLY A 77 -1.43 -0.78 1.98
N ILE A 78 -1.56 -1.92 2.64
CA ILE A 78 -0.61 -2.38 3.66
C ILE A 78 0.78 -2.61 3.06
N THR A 79 0.86 -3.16 1.85
CA THR A 79 2.12 -3.31 1.11
C THR A 79 2.81 -1.95 0.92
N GLY A 80 2.06 -0.94 0.45
CA GLY A 80 2.57 0.42 0.32
C GLY A 80 2.93 1.07 1.65
N LEU A 81 2.15 0.85 2.71
CA LEU A 81 2.41 1.40 4.04
C LEU A 81 3.70 0.84 4.67
N MET A 82 4.04 -0.41 4.34
CA MET A 82 5.10 -1.19 4.99
C MET A 82 6.37 -1.35 4.16
N HIS A 83 6.48 -0.82 2.95
CA HIS A 83 7.68 -1.02 2.13
C HIS A 83 8.97 -0.51 2.80
N ASP A 84 8.91 0.67 3.44
CA ASP A 84 10.07 1.40 3.98
C ASP A 84 10.08 1.56 5.51
N PHE A 85 9.19 0.87 6.23
CA PHE A 85 9.03 1.11 7.67
C PHE A 85 10.34 0.89 8.47
N ASP A 86 11.23 0.04 7.97
CA ASP A 86 12.50 -0.32 8.59
C ASP A 86 13.66 0.62 8.20
N TYR A 87 13.52 1.41 7.13
CA TYR A 87 14.58 2.21 6.53
C TYR A 87 15.26 3.16 7.53
N GLU A 88 14.49 3.88 8.35
CA GLU A 88 15.05 4.83 9.33
C GLU A 88 15.99 4.15 10.35
N LYS A 89 15.71 2.88 10.68
CA LYS A 89 16.50 2.10 11.64
C LYS A 89 17.64 1.34 10.96
N TYR A 90 17.45 0.94 9.70
CA TYR A 90 18.38 0.08 8.95
C TYR A 90 18.62 0.61 7.53
N PRO A 91 19.23 1.78 7.34
CA PRO A 91 19.24 2.47 6.04
C PRO A 91 20.25 1.92 5.01
N SER A 92 21.04 0.91 5.37
CA SER A 92 22.06 0.36 4.47
C SER A 92 21.41 -0.53 3.40
N MET A 93 22.00 -0.58 2.20
CA MET A 93 21.55 -1.50 1.13
C MET A 93 21.73 -2.99 1.50
N ASP A 94 22.57 -3.29 2.49
CA ASP A 94 22.75 -4.65 3.00
C ASP A 94 21.66 -5.02 4.02
N ASP A 95 20.96 -4.04 4.60
CA ASP A 95 19.97 -4.26 5.65
C ASP A 95 18.52 -4.00 5.23
N HIS A 96 18.21 -2.86 4.61
CA HIS A 96 16.86 -2.56 4.11
C HIS A 96 16.74 -3.06 2.66
N PRO A 97 15.61 -3.67 2.25
CA PRO A 97 14.42 -3.99 3.04
C PRO A 97 14.48 -5.35 3.76
N PHE A 98 15.63 -6.04 3.77
CA PHE A 98 15.77 -7.39 4.30
C PHE A 98 15.36 -7.50 5.78
N LYS A 99 15.76 -6.55 6.63
CA LYS A 99 15.42 -6.51 8.07
C LYS A 99 13.93 -6.30 8.28
N GLY A 100 13.33 -5.35 7.56
CA GLY A 100 11.89 -5.15 7.55
C GLY A 100 11.15 -6.42 7.14
N ASN A 101 11.62 -7.09 6.10
CA ASN A 101 11.01 -8.30 5.59
C ASN A 101 11.06 -9.47 6.60
N GLU A 102 12.19 -9.65 7.31
CA GLU A 102 12.30 -10.60 8.43
C GLU A 102 11.24 -10.32 9.53
N ILE A 103 11.06 -9.04 9.88
CA ILE A 103 10.10 -8.61 10.90
C ILE A 103 8.67 -8.87 10.44
N LEU A 104 8.31 -8.50 9.21
CA LEU A 104 6.96 -8.69 8.65
C LEU A 104 6.59 -10.18 8.63
N LYS A 105 7.48 -11.06 8.16
CA LYS A 105 7.27 -12.52 8.18
C LYS A 105 7.03 -13.04 9.60
N SER A 106 7.82 -12.58 10.57
CA SER A 106 7.65 -12.98 11.98
C SER A 106 6.31 -12.54 12.59
N LYS A 107 5.65 -11.55 11.98
CA LYS A 107 4.35 -10.99 12.40
C LYS A 107 3.16 -11.54 11.61
N GLY A 108 3.38 -12.50 10.72
CA GLY A 108 2.31 -13.15 9.96
C GLY A 108 1.87 -12.37 8.71
N TYR A 109 2.66 -11.43 8.20
CA TYR A 109 2.37 -10.83 6.90
C TYR A 109 2.57 -11.89 5.79
N PRO A 110 1.68 -11.94 4.78
CA PRO A 110 1.69 -12.97 3.77
C PRO A 110 2.86 -12.80 2.78
N GLU A 111 3.12 -13.88 2.03
CA GLU A 111 4.19 -13.90 1.03
C GLU A 111 3.98 -12.85 -0.07
N SER A 112 2.73 -12.62 -0.48
CA SER A 112 2.35 -11.60 -1.46
C SER A 112 2.89 -10.21 -1.10
N ILE A 113 2.68 -9.76 0.13
CA ILE A 113 3.18 -8.46 0.64
C ILE A 113 4.70 -8.48 0.76
N THR A 114 5.25 -9.51 1.40
CA THR A 114 6.69 -9.58 1.71
C THR A 114 7.57 -9.72 0.46
N GLN A 115 7.12 -10.44 -0.58
CA GLN A 115 7.81 -10.50 -1.87
C GLN A 115 7.71 -9.18 -2.64
N ALA A 116 6.53 -8.54 -2.65
CA ALA A 116 6.38 -7.23 -3.29
C ALA A 116 7.32 -6.19 -2.68
N ILE A 117 7.41 -6.16 -1.34
CA ILE A 117 8.35 -5.28 -0.63
C ILE A 117 9.80 -5.63 -0.99
N MET A 118 10.20 -6.89 -1.02
CA MET A 118 11.57 -7.20 -1.48
C MET A 118 11.85 -6.69 -2.90
N GLY A 119 10.86 -6.78 -3.78
CA GLY A 119 10.96 -6.35 -5.16
C GLY A 119 11.03 -4.83 -5.35
N HIS A 120 10.69 -3.98 -4.38
CA HIS A 120 10.82 -2.52 -4.57
C HIS A 120 12.29 -2.07 -4.59
N ALA A 121 13.14 -2.77 -3.83
CA ALA A 121 14.58 -2.52 -3.82
C ALA A 121 15.28 -3.25 -4.97
N THR A 122 15.78 -2.52 -5.96
CA THR A 122 16.46 -3.09 -7.15
C THR A 122 17.70 -3.93 -6.80
N TYR A 123 18.35 -3.62 -5.68
CA TYR A 123 19.53 -4.34 -5.18
C TYR A 123 19.19 -5.62 -4.39
N SER A 124 17.91 -5.92 -4.11
CA SER A 124 17.51 -7.15 -3.42
C SER A 124 17.69 -8.41 -4.29
N GLY A 125 17.72 -8.25 -5.61
CA GLY A 125 17.74 -9.34 -6.58
C GLY A 125 16.41 -10.08 -6.73
N VAL A 126 15.35 -9.66 -6.02
CA VAL A 126 14.02 -10.27 -6.13
C VAL A 126 13.25 -9.65 -7.31
N PRO A 127 12.81 -10.45 -8.30
CA PRO A 127 12.08 -9.93 -9.45
C PRO A 127 10.64 -9.52 -9.09
N ARG A 128 10.13 -8.49 -9.76
CA ARG A 128 8.73 -8.04 -9.63
C ARG A 128 7.82 -8.79 -10.61
N GLU A 129 7.43 -10.01 -10.23
CA GLU A 129 6.62 -10.87 -11.10
C GLU A 129 5.13 -10.50 -11.09
N THR A 130 4.63 -9.99 -9.96
CA THR A 130 3.21 -9.66 -9.77
C THR A 130 2.89 -8.21 -10.10
N ASP A 131 1.62 -7.93 -10.41
CA ASP A 131 1.15 -6.56 -10.65
C ASP A 131 1.29 -5.68 -9.41
N MET A 132 1.08 -6.23 -8.20
CA MET A 132 1.30 -5.51 -6.95
C MET A 132 2.76 -5.10 -6.76
N ALA A 133 3.71 -5.99 -7.07
CA ALA A 133 5.14 -5.69 -6.95
C ALA A 133 5.59 -4.62 -7.96
N LYS A 134 5.11 -4.70 -9.21
CA LYS A 134 5.36 -3.68 -10.24
C LYS A 134 4.73 -2.34 -9.86
N ALA A 135 3.50 -2.36 -9.34
CA ALA A 135 2.80 -1.17 -8.90
C ALA A 135 3.52 -0.48 -7.74
N LEU A 136 3.95 -1.24 -6.72
CA LEU A 136 4.70 -0.70 -5.58
C LEU A 136 5.94 0.05 -6.05
N PHE A 137 6.77 -0.61 -6.87
CA PHE A 137 7.97 -0.01 -7.44
C PHE A 137 7.67 1.24 -8.29
N ALA A 138 6.55 1.25 -9.01
CA ALA A 138 6.14 2.39 -9.81
C ALA A 138 5.66 3.60 -9.02
N VAL A 139 5.00 3.40 -7.87
CA VAL A 139 4.45 4.51 -7.10
C VAL A 139 5.42 5.04 -6.05
N ASP A 140 6.35 4.24 -5.55
CA ASP A 140 7.23 4.58 -4.44
C ASP A 140 8.10 5.83 -4.70
N GLU A 141 9.15 5.70 -5.50
CA GLU A 141 10.09 6.81 -5.81
C GLU A 141 9.35 8.03 -6.38
N LEU A 142 8.30 7.80 -7.17
CA LEU A 142 7.51 8.88 -7.76
C LEU A 142 6.68 9.64 -6.71
N THR A 143 6.19 8.97 -5.67
CA THR A 143 5.49 9.61 -4.54
C THR A 143 6.43 10.55 -3.81
N GLY A 144 7.59 10.06 -3.36
CA GLY A 144 8.60 10.90 -2.69
C GLY A 144 9.04 12.07 -3.58
N PHE A 145 9.14 11.84 -4.88
CA PHE A 145 9.46 12.89 -5.84
C PHE A 145 8.36 13.96 -5.98
N ILE A 146 7.09 13.57 -6.03
CA ILE A 146 5.95 14.50 -6.10
C ILE A 146 5.83 15.31 -4.80
N PHE A 147 6.11 14.71 -3.63
CA PHE A 147 6.24 15.45 -2.36
C PHE A 147 7.28 16.57 -2.48
N ALA A 148 8.48 16.24 -2.97
CA ALA A 148 9.53 17.25 -3.16
C ALA A 148 9.11 18.34 -4.15
N VAL A 149 8.47 17.97 -5.27
CA VAL A 149 7.94 18.93 -6.26
C VAL A 149 6.90 19.86 -5.61
N THR A 150 6.05 19.32 -4.75
CA THR A 150 5.01 20.07 -4.04
C THR A 150 5.64 21.06 -3.05
N TYR A 151 6.59 20.63 -2.22
CA TYR A 151 7.17 21.46 -1.16
C TYR A 151 8.01 22.64 -1.67
N VAL A 152 8.59 22.56 -2.87
CA VAL A 152 9.31 23.70 -3.45
C VAL A 152 8.40 24.73 -4.11
N ARG A 153 7.10 24.48 -4.17
CA ARG A 153 6.14 25.48 -4.64
C ARG A 153 5.81 26.48 -3.53
N PRO A 154 5.61 27.77 -3.84
CA PRO A 154 5.18 28.76 -2.84
C PRO A 154 3.90 28.37 -2.09
N SER A 155 2.93 27.78 -2.80
CA SER A 155 1.66 27.31 -2.23
C SER A 155 1.79 26.05 -1.37
N LYS A 156 2.88 25.27 -1.55
CA LYS A 156 3.06 23.92 -0.99
C LYS A 156 1.85 22.99 -1.21
N SER A 157 1.08 23.24 -2.27
CA SER A 157 -0.18 22.56 -2.55
C SER A 157 -0.04 21.62 -3.74
N ILE A 158 -0.43 20.35 -3.56
CA ILE A 158 -0.42 19.34 -4.62
C ILE A 158 -1.42 19.68 -5.73
N PHE A 159 -2.49 20.42 -5.42
CA PHE A 159 -3.51 20.84 -6.40
C PHE A 159 -2.95 21.74 -7.51
N GLU A 160 -1.77 22.34 -7.31
CA GLU A 160 -1.07 23.13 -8.34
C GLU A 160 0.05 22.37 -9.07
N VAL A 161 0.28 21.10 -8.70
CA VAL A 161 1.26 20.24 -9.35
C VAL A 161 0.67 19.69 -10.64
N LYS A 162 1.44 19.76 -11.72
CA LYS A 162 1.04 19.23 -13.03
C LYS A 162 2.10 18.24 -13.53
N PRO A 163 1.74 17.23 -14.34
CA PRO A 163 2.72 16.29 -14.89
C PRO A 163 3.88 16.97 -15.61
N ARG A 164 3.61 18.07 -16.32
CA ARG A 164 4.64 18.88 -16.98
C ARG A 164 5.70 19.44 -16.02
N SER A 165 5.31 19.89 -14.83
CA SER A 165 6.27 20.41 -13.84
C SER A 165 7.11 19.28 -13.24
N VAL A 166 6.50 18.13 -12.96
CA VAL A 166 7.21 16.94 -12.47
C VAL A 166 8.24 16.46 -13.52
N LYS A 167 7.84 16.31 -14.79
CA LYS A 167 8.76 15.96 -15.88
C LYS A 167 9.90 16.96 -16.08
N LYS A 168 9.65 18.26 -15.87
CA LYS A 168 10.72 19.27 -15.90
C LYS A 168 11.71 19.06 -14.75
N LYS A 169 11.22 18.72 -13.57
CA LYS A 169 12.02 18.47 -12.37
C LYS A 169 12.79 17.15 -12.45
N LEU A 170 12.26 16.11 -13.09
CA LEU A 170 12.96 14.85 -13.38
C LEU A 170 14.27 15.07 -14.16
N LYS A 171 14.33 16.10 -15.01
CA LYS A 171 15.55 16.47 -15.77
C LYS A 171 16.60 17.21 -14.93
N GLN A 172 16.26 17.66 -13.73
CA GLN A 172 17.15 18.40 -12.83
C GLN A 172 17.79 17.44 -11.83
N LYS A 173 18.95 16.88 -12.15
CA LYS A 173 19.63 15.87 -11.30
C LYS A 173 19.90 16.34 -9.86
N SER A 174 20.12 17.64 -9.65
CA SER A 174 20.34 18.20 -8.32
C SER A 174 19.07 18.32 -7.47
N PHE A 175 17.89 18.25 -8.09
CA PHE A 175 16.63 18.38 -7.38
C PHE A 175 16.15 17.02 -6.87
N ALA A 176 15.94 16.92 -5.55
CA ALA A 176 15.66 15.65 -4.87
C ALA A 176 16.66 14.56 -5.28
N ALA A 177 17.95 14.85 -5.09
CA ALA A 177 19.05 14.02 -5.60
C ALA A 177 19.11 12.61 -4.98
N SER A 178 18.37 12.36 -3.90
CA SER A 178 18.20 11.02 -3.30
C SER A 178 17.25 10.12 -4.08
N VAL A 179 16.39 10.67 -4.94
CA VAL A 179 15.43 9.91 -5.77
C VAL A 179 16.15 9.35 -6.99
N LEU A 180 16.12 8.04 -7.14
CA LEU A 180 16.71 7.34 -8.29
C LEU A 180 15.80 7.51 -9.53
N ARG A 181 16.35 8.11 -10.59
CA ARG A 181 15.54 8.44 -11.78
C ARG A 181 15.35 7.24 -12.67
N GLU A 182 16.36 6.41 -12.68
CA GLU A 182 16.44 5.13 -13.36
C GLU A 182 15.26 4.25 -12.91
N ASP A 183 14.98 4.20 -11.60
CA ASP A 183 13.87 3.43 -11.03
C ASP A 183 12.49 3.96 -11.47
N ILE A 184 12.32 5.29 -11.55
CA ILE A 184 11.09 5.90 -12.09
C ILE A 184 10.87 5.54 -13.56
N PHE A 185 11.93 5.48 -14.38
CA PHE A 185 11.79 5.13 -15.79
C PHE A 185 11.59 3.63 -15.99
N GLN A 186 12.34 2.79 -15.27
CA GLN A 186 12.19 1.35 -15.31
C GLN A 186 10.79 0.92 -14.87
N SER A 187 10.24 1.55 -13.85
CA SER A 187 8.93 1.16 -13.32
C SER A 187 7.78 1.40 -14.30
N VAL A 188 7.79 2.50 -15.06
CA VAL A 188 6.75 2.74 -16.08
C VAL A 188 6.90 1.83 -17.30
N GLU A 189 8.14 1.42 -17.63
CA GLU A 189 8.39 0.39 -18.65
C GLU A 189 7.86 -0.98 -18.21
N GLU A 190 8.15 -1.39 -16.98
CA GLU A 190 7.67 -2.67 -16.42
C GLU A 190 6.16 -2.73 -16.25
N LEU A 191 5.54 -1.61 -15.89
CA LEU A 191 4.08 -1.49 -15.74
C LEU A 191 3.38 -1.30 -17.11
N GLY A 192 4.13 -0.95 -18.17
CA GLY A 192 3.59 -0.73 -19.51
C GLY A 192 2.69 0.51 -19.62
N VAL A 193 3.04 1.60 -18.93
CA VAL A 193 2.24 2.84 -18.90
C VAL A 193 3.03 4.06 -19.42
N ASP A 194 2.33 5.09 -19.91
CA ASP A 194 3.00 6.36 -20.20
C ASP A 194 3.40 7.08 -18.91
N LEU A 195 4.62 7.65 -18.90
CA LEU A 195 5.14 8.38 -17.76
C LEU A 195 4.25 9.57 -17.35
N THR A 196 3.65 10.27 -18.31
CA THR A 196 2.78 11.42 -18.02
C THR A 196 1.49 10.99 -17.36
N GLU A 197 0.90 9.91 -17.85
CA GLU A 197 -0.30 9.30 -17.28
C GLU A 197 -0.03 8.78 -15.87
N HIS A 198 1.09 8.11 -15.66
CA HIS A 198 1.48 7.60 -14.34
C HIS A 198 1.75 8.74 -13.34
N ILE A 199 2.41 9.82 -13.77
CA ILE A 199 2.57 11.01 -12.94
C ILE A 199 1.21 11.62 -12.57
N GLN A 200 0.29 11.71 -13.52
CA GLN A 200 -1.05 12.25 -13.25
C GLN A 200 -1.79 11.36 -12.25
N PHE A 201 -1.73 10.04 -12.43
CA PHE A 201 -2.31 9.06 -11.53
C PHE A 201 -1.82 9.23 -10.09
N VAL A 202 -0.49 9.33 -9.87
CA VAL A 202 0.04 9.52 -8.51
C VAL A 202 -0.34 10.89 -7.94
N ILE A 203 -0.36 11.96 -8.75
CA ILE A 203 -0.86 13.28 -8.30
C ILE A 203 -2.31 13.17 -7.81
N ASP A 204 -3.18 12.52 -8.58
CA ASP A 204 -4.61 12.40 -8.27
C ASP A 204 -4.82 11.56 -7.00
N ALA A 205 -4.12 10.42 -6.89
CA ALA A 205 -4.18 9.56 -5.71
C ALA A 205 -3.80 10.32 -4.42
N LEU A 206 -2.67 11.05 -4.44
CA LEU A 206 -2.19 11.84 -3.30
C LEU A 206 -3.11 13.04 -3.00
N SER A 207 -3.74 13.63 -4.02
CA SER A 207 -4.63 14.78 -3.87
C SER A 207 -5.88 14.44 -3.05
N GLU A 208 -6.39 13.21 -3.14
CA GLU A 208 -7.52 12.74 -2.29
C GLU A 208 -7.20 12.76 -0.79
N LYS A 209 -5.91 12.66 -0.44
CA LYS A 209 -5.40 12.63 0.94
C LYS A 209 -4.54 13.85 1.28
N ALA A 210 -4.66 14.93 0.50
CA ALA A 210 -3.76 16.07 0.61
C ALA A 210 -3.66 16.67 2.02
N GLU A 211 -4.74 16.68 2.81
CA GLU A 211 -4.71 17.17 4.19
C GLU A 211 -3.91 16.26 5.12
N GLU A 212 -4.19 14.96 5.10
CA GLU A 212 -3.50 13.93 5.88
C GLU A 212 -2.00 13.87 5.54
N LEU A 213 -1.67 14.03 4.26
CA LEU A 213 -0.30 14.00 3.76
C LEU A 213 0.46 15.33 3.95
N GLY A 214 -0.21 16.39 4.42
CA GLY A 214 0.40 17.72 4.56
C GLY A 214 0.79 18.35 3.21
N LEU A 215 -0.03 18.11 2.18
CA LEU A 215 0.11 18.57 0.81
C LEU A 215 -1.04 19.49 0.35
N LYS A 216 -1.99 19.83 1.23
CA LYS A 216 -3.12 20.73 0.92
C LYS A 216 -2.66 22.16 0.59
N GLY A 217 -1.53 22.58 1.17
CA GLY A 217 -0.99 23.94 1.11
C GLY A 217 -1.11 24.65 2.46
N ASP A 218 -0.43 25.79 2.60
CA ASP A 218 -0.54 26.62 3.81
C ASP A 218 -1.82 27.48 3.76
N ASP A 219 -2.61 27.52 4.85
CA ASP A 219 -3.82 28.37 5.00
C ASP A 219 -3.56 29.88 4.86
N ASN A 220 -2.30 30.30 4.70
CA ASN A 220 -1.90 31.71 4.69
C ASN A 220 -2.12 32.43 3.35
N ALA A 221 -2.58 31.74 2.30
CA ALA A 221 -2.84 32.37 1.00
C ALA A 221 -4.00 33.40 1.03
N GLU A 222 -4.91 33.33 2.00
CA GLU A 222 -5.99 34.32 2.14
C GLU A 222 -5.55 35.63 2.84
N LYS A 223 -4.37 35.68 3.47
CA LYS A 223 -3.92 36.86 4.25
C LYS A 223 -3.08 37.87 3.47
N SER A 224 -2.76 37.62 2.21
CA SER A 224 -1.97 38.54 1.37
C SER A 224 -2.80 39.41 0.43
N ILE A 225 -4.13 39.38 0.58
CA ILE A 225 -5.06 40.29 -0.12
C ILE A 225 -5.90 41.03 0.93
N LYS A 226 -5.24 41.84 1.76
CA LYS A 226 -5.87 42.95 2.50
C LYS A 226 -4.90 44.11 2.56
#